data_AF-W2ZYB9-F1
#
_entry.id   AF-W2ZYB9-F1
#
_cell.length_a   1.000
_cell.length_b   1.000
_cell.length_c   1.000
_cell.angle_alpha   90.00
_cell.angle_beta   90.00
_cell.angle_gamma   90.00
#
_symmetry.space_group_name_H-M   'P 1'
#
loop_
_entity.id
_entity.type
_entity.pdbx_description
1 polymer ?
#
loop_
_entity_poly.entity_id
_entity_poly.type
_entity_poly.pdbx_seq_one_letter_code
_entity_poly.pdbx_strand_id
1 'polypeptide(L)'
;MTGRFLRASRYEGTQTEEESDDEERMNLNLSPAAEKWLAGLAGKSAAELEKLAQAPKNVNVEEVLAQLMANAKAHFINLAENGMTPSVMYVKNNIEAKLKMPESWRMRDPGYQEYVRFKDFWDDLPKELKEMLMARNAM
;
A
#
# COMPACT_ATOMS: atom_id res chain seq x y z
N MET A 1 49.67 -37.54 -9.28
CA MET A 1 49.22 -36.18 -9.69
C MET A 1 48.04 -35.79 -8.83
N THR A 2 48.13 -34.58 -8.30
CA THR A 2 47.29 -33.94 -7.29
C THR A 2 45.83 -33.76 -7.72
N GLY A 3 44.94 -33.88 -6.73
CA GLY A 3 43.49 -33.93 -6.90
C GLY A 3 42.84 -32.62 -7.34
N ARG A 4 41.60 -32.76 -7.82
CA ARG A 4 40.62 -31.68 -7.95
C ARG A 4 39.29 -32.16 -7.39
N PHE A 5 39.17 -32.06 -6.07
CA PHE A 5 37.86 -31.94 -5.43
C PHE A 5 37.26 -30.61 -5.89
N LEU A 6 36.12 -30.67 -6.58
CA LEU A 6 35.25 -29.52 -6.76
C LEU A 6 34.71 -29.14 -5.38
N ARG A 7 35.39 -28.18 -4.74
CA ARG A 7 34.97 -27.56 -3.49
C ARG A 7 33.64 -26.86 -3.76
N ALA A 8 32.56 -27.39 -3.20
CA ALA A 8 31.32 -26.65 -3.02
C ALA A 8 31.63 -25.41 -2.18
N SER A 9 31.67 -24.25 -2.81
CA SER A 9 31.64 -22.98 -2.09
C SER A 9 30.24 -22.84 -1.50
N ARG A 10 30.16 -23.24 -0.24
CA ARG A 10 29.19 -22.80 0.76
C ARG A 10 29.04 -21.29 0.60
N TYR A 11 27.93 -20.85 0.00
CA TYR A 11 27.44 -19.50 0.21
C TYR A 11 27.03 -19.45 1.67
N GLU A 12 27.93 -18.88 2.48
CA GLU A 12 27.61 -18.46 3.84
C GLU A 12 26.51 -17.41 3.73
N GLY A 13 25.45 -17.65 4.50
CA GLY A 13 24.30 -16.79 4.57
C GLY A 13 24.73 -15.38 4.89
N THR A 14 24.52 -14.48 3.93
CA THR A 14 23.89 -13.22 4.31
C THR A 14 22.51 -13.60 4.81
N GLN A 15 22.36 -13.66 6.14
CA GLN A 15 21.10 -13.30 6.76
C GLN A 15 20.80 -11.91 6.21
N THR A 16 20.03 -11.85 5.12
CA THR A 16 19.12 -10.74 4.93
C THR A 16 18.35 -10.75 6.22
N GLU A 17 18.61 -9.76 7.06
CA GLU A 17 17.66 -9.33 8.05
C GLU A 17 16.35 -9.22 7.26
N GLU A 18 15.51 -10.25 7.39
CA GLU A 18 14.08 -10.04 7.36
C GLU A 18 13.89 -9.02 8.49
N GLU A 19 14.10 -7.73 8.17
CA GLU A 19 13.30 -6.68 8.73
C GLU A 19 11.89 -7.20 8.51
N SER A 20 11.37 -7.82 9.56
CA SER A 20 9.97 -8.06 9.72
C SER A 20 9.38 -6.67 9.51
N ASP A 21 8.94 -6.44 8.29
CA ASP A 21 7.91 -5.49 7.94
C ASP A 21 6.72 -5.97 8.77
N ASP A 22 6.76 -5.64 10.07
CA ASP A 22 5.58 -5.39 10.89
C ASP A 22 4.96 -4.17 10.20
N GLU A 23 4.42 -4.43 9.00
CA GLU A 23 3.67 -3.51 8.18
C GLU A 23 2.77 -2.81 9.17
N GLU A 24 2.96 -1.49 9.35
CA GLU A 24 2.19 -0.65 10.25
C GLU A 24 0.71 -1.01 10.10
N ARG A 25 0.24 -1.93 10.95
CA ARG A 25 -1.13 -2.44 10.84
C ARG A 25 -1.98 -1.23 11.09
N MET A 26 -2.65 -0.75 10.04
CA MET A 26 -3.53 0.40 10.14
C MET A 26 -4.47 0.13 11.31
N ASN A 27 -4.32 0.88 12.41
CA ASN A 27 -5.14 0.75 13.61
C ASN A 27 -6.54 1.27 13.30
N LEU A 28 -7.29 0.48 12.53
CA LEU A 28 -8.69 0.65 12.24
C LEU A 28 -9.45 0.20 13.49
N ASN A 29 -10.09 1.13 14.20
CA ASN A 29 -10.97 0.80 15.35
C ASN A 29 -12.32 0.27 14.86
N LEU A 30 -12.27 -0.77 14.02
CA LEU A 30 -13.44 -1.42 13.45
C LEU A 30 -14.01 -2.41 14.48
N SER A 31 -15.33 -2.56 14.48
CA SER A 31 -15.93 -3.63 15.28
C SER A 31 -15.49 -5.01 14.73
N PRO A 32 -15.38 -6.05 15.56
CA PRO A 32 -15.03 -7.40 15.10
C PRO A 32 -15.97 -7.93 13.99
N ALA A 33 -17.22 -7.47 13.98
CA ALA A 33 -18.19 -7.79 12.93
C ALA A 33 -17.84 -7.12 11.60
N ALA A 34 -17.38 -5.86 11.62
CA ALA A 34 -16.93 -5.14 10.44
C ALA A 34 -15.63 -5.72 9.87
N GLU A 35 -14.66 -6.06 10.73
CA GLU A 35 -13.41 -6.71 10.31
C GLU A 35 -13.67 -8.05 9.61
N LYS A 36 -14.50 -8.91 10.23
CA LYS A 36 -14.86 -10.21 9.66
C LYS A 36 -15.63 -10.05 8.35
N TRP A 37 -16.48 -9.04 8.26
CA TRP A 37 -17.20 -8.73 7.02
C TRP A 37 -16.22 -8.30 5.91
N LEU A 38 -15.34 -7.32 6.17
CA LEU A 38 -14.34 -6.85 5.21
C LEU A 38 -13.37 -7.94 4.76
N ALA A 39 -12.88 -8.78 5.68
CA ALA A 39 -12.05 -9.94 5.35
C ALA A 39 -12.79 -10.92 4.44
N GLY A 40 -14.11 -11.06 4.63
CA GLY A 40 -14.98 -11.84 3.77
C GLY A 40 -15.25 -11.22 2.39
N LEU A 41 -14.86 -9.96 2.14
CA LEU A 41 -14.92 -9.30 0.83
C LEU A 41 -13.59 -9.40 0.08
N ALA A 42 -12.47 -9.55 0.79
CA ALA A 42 -11.14 -9.63 0.20
C ALA A 42 -11.03 -10.80 -0.80
N GLY A 43 -10.52 -10.53 -2.00
CA GLY A 43 -10.29 -11.54 -3.04
C GLY A 43 -11.52 -11.98 -3.83
N LYS A 44 -12.71 -11.44 -3.54
CA LYS A 44 -13.95 -11.75 -4.29
C LYS A 44 -14.11 -10.90 -5.53
N SER A 45 -14.64 -11.50 -6.60
CA SER A 45 -14.97 -10.77 -7.82
C SER A 45 -16.16 -9.83 -7.63
N ALA A 46 -16.29 -8.81 -8.49
CA ALA A 46 -17.42 -7.87 -8.44
C ALA A 46 -18.79 -8.58 -8.45
N ALA A 47 -18.93 -9.65 -9.23
CA ALA A 47 -20.16 -10.46 -9.29
C ALA A 47 -20.43 -11.27 -8.00
N GLU A 48 -19.40 -11.60 -7.23
CA GLU A 48 -19.54 -12.23 -5.91
C GLU A 48 -19.85 -11.20 -4.83
N LEU A 49 -19.30 -10.00 -4.95
CA LEU A 49 -19.62 -8.86 -4.08
C LEU A 49 -21.07 -8.41 -4.26
N GLU A 50 -21.58 -8.37 -5.49
CA GLU A 50 -23.00 -8.13 -5.79
C GLU A 50 -23.93 -9.19 -5.18
N LYS A 51 -23.47 -10.42 -4.98
CA LYS A 51 -24.23 -11.46 -4.29
C LYS A 51 -24.15 -11.36 -2.76
N LEU A 52 -23.11 -10.69 -2.24
CA LEU A 52 -22.92 -10.40 -0.82
C LEU A 52 -23.55 -9.06 -0.40
N ALA A 53 -24.46 -8.54 -1.23
CA ALA A 53 -24.92 -7.15 -1.26
C ALA A 53 -25.65 -6.60 -0.02
N GLN A 54 -25.52 -7.21 1.16
CA GLN A 54 -25.94 -6.57 2.40
C GLN A 54 -24.87 -6.77 3.47
N ALA A 55 -24.35 -5.65 3.97
CA ALA A 55 -23.60 -5.68 5.21
C ALA A 55 -24.46 -6.29 6.32
N PRO A 56 -23.85 -7.02 7.28
CA PRO A 56 -24.56 -7.54 8.42
C PRO A 56 -25.38 -6.43 9.11
N LYS A 57 -26.57 -6.74 9.65
CA LYS A 57 -27.45 -5.75 10.31
C LYS A 57 -26.78 -4.98 11.46
N ASN A 58 -25.67 -5.50 12.00
CA ASN A 58 -24.87 -4.92 13.07
C ASN A 58 -23.59 -4.21 12.57
N VAL A 59 -23.45 -3.95 11.26
CA VAL A 59 -22.34 -3.21 10.66
C VAL A 59 -22.87 -1.93 10.03
N ASN A 60 -22.43 -0.78 10.56
CA ASN A 60 -22.67 0.51 9.95
C ASN A 60 -21.67 0.74 8.81
N VAL A 61 -22.10 0.51 7.57
CA VAL A 61 -21.25 0.60 6.38
C VAL A 61 -20.67 1.99 6.18
N GLU A 62 -21.45 3.04 6.45
CA GLU A 62 -21.01 4.43 6.28
C GLU A 62 -19.89 4.77 7.26
N GLU A 63 -20.00 4.35 8.51
CA GLU A 63 -18.98 4.56 9.53
C GLU A 63 -17.70 3.78 9.23
N VAL A 64 -17.83 2.52 8.79
CA VAL A 64 -16.70 1.69 8.35
C VAL A 64 -15.98 2.33 7.16
N LEU A 65 -16.72 2.81 6.16
CA LEU A 65 -16.16 3.53 5.01
C LEU A 65 -15.45 4.82 5.44
N ALA A 66 -16.06 5.60 6.33
CA ALA A 66 -15.47 6.84 6.84
C ALA A 66 -14.15 6.58 7.58
N GLN A 67 -14.09 5.55 8.43
CA GLN A 67 -12.87 5.15 9.12
C GLN A 67 -11.79 4.64 8.16
N LEU A 68 -12.15 3.83 7.16
CA LEU A 68 -11.23 3.38 6.12
C LEU A 68 -10.65 4.55 5.32
N MET A 69 -11.49 5.51 4.93
CA MET A 69 -11.05 6.72 4.22
C MET A 69 -10.15 7.60 5.09
N ALA A 70 -10.50 7.79 6.37
CA ALA A 70 -9.70 8.57 7.31
C ALA A 70 -8.31 7.95 7.51
N ASN A 71 -8.22 6.63 7.66
CA ASN A 71 -6.95 5.93 7.81
C ASN A 71 -6.11 5.93 6.53
N ALA A 72 -6.72 5.75 5.36
CA ALA A 72 -6.01 5.89 4.08
C ALA A 72 -5.41 7.30 3.92
N LYS A 73 -6.16 8.34 4.30
CA LYS A 73 -5.65 9.72 4.32
C LYS A 73 -4.52 9.90 5.33
N ALA A 74 -4.64 9.37 6.55
CA ALA A 74 -3.60 9.45 7.57
C ALA A 74 -2.30 8.78 7.12
N HIS A 75 -2.39 7.62 6.48
CA HIS A 75 -1.23 6.93 5.88
C HIS A 75 -0.54 7.80 4.82
N PHE A 76 -1.31 8.42 3.90
CA PHE A 76 -0.73 9.31 2.89
C PHE A 76 -0.17 10.62 3.46
N ILE A 77 -0.77 11.16 4.52
CA ILE A 77 -0.20 12.29 5.27
C ILE A 77 1.15 11.89 5.86
N ASN A 78 1.24 10.73 6.52
CA ASN A 78 2.49 10.24 7.10
C ASN A 78 3.58 10.07 6.03
N LEU A 79 3.24 9.47 4.88
CA LEU A 79 4.16 9.37 3.75
C LEU A 79 4.66 10.76 3.30
N ALA A 80 3.74 11.72 3.14
CA ALA A 80 4.09 13.08 2.75
C ALA A 80 4.96 13.82 3.80
N GLU A 81 4.68 13.63 5.09
CA GLU A 81 5.48 14.19 6.17
C GLU A 81 6.90 13.62 6.21
N ASN A 82 7.08 12.37 5.79
CA ASN A 82 8.39 11.71 5.67
C ASN A 82 9.08 11.96 4.30
N GLY A 83 8.65 12.96 3.54
CA GLY A 83 9.32 13.36 2.30
C GLY A 83 8.95 12.56 1.07
N MET A 84 7.95 11.68 1.17
CA MET A 84 7.36 11.06 0.00
C MET A 84 6.60 12.12 -0.80
N THR A 85 7.00 12.31 -2.06
CA THR A 85 6.26 13.11 -3.04
C THR A 85 5.83 12.20 -4.19
N PRO A 86 4.86 12.59 -5.03
CA PRO A 86 4.47 11.78 -6.19
C PRO A 86 5.66 11.41 -7.07
N SER A 87 6.62 12.31 -7.26
CA SER A 87 7.84 12.04 -8.02
C SER A 87 8.73 10.99 -7.36
N VAL A 88 8.91 11.05 -6.04
CA VAL A 88 9.69 10.05 -5.30
C VAL A 88 9.01 8.69 -5.34
N MET A 89 7.69 8.64 -5.11
CA MET A 89 6.92 7.40 -5.18
C MET A 89 6.90 6.81 -6.59
N TYR A 90 6.85 7.65 -7.62
CA TYR A 90 6.92 7.25 -9.02
C TYR A 90 8.21 6.46 -9.32
N VAL A 91 9.33 6.93 -8.79
CA VAL A 91 10.64 6.26 -8.93
C VAL A 91 10.69 5.01 -8.05
N LYS A 92 10.34 5.13 -6.75
CA LYS A 92 10.35 4.02 -5.78
C LYS A 92 9.57 2.81 -6.29
N ASN A 93 8.38 3.04 -6.85
CA ASN A 93 7.48 1.98 -7.32
C ASN A 93 7.71 1.61 -8.79
N ASN A 94 8.78 2.10 -9.43
CA ASN A 94 9.11 1.84 -10.84
C ASN A 94 7.91 2.02 -11.78
N ILE A 95 7.16 3.11 -11.58
CA ILE A 95 5.90 3.35 -12.28
C ILE A 95 6.10 3.46 -13.80
N GLU A 96 7.24 3.97 -14.26
CA GLU A 96 7.55 4.05 -15.69
C GLU A 96 7.51 2.68 -16.37
N ALA A 97 8.07 1.63 -15.74
CA ALA A 97 8.00 0.28 -16.28
C ALA A 97 6.56 -0.25 -16.29
N LYS A 98 5.78 0.07 -15.25
CA LYS A 98 4.39 -0.37 -15.11
C LYS A 98 3.45 0.29 -16.13
N LEU A 99 3.74 1.53 -16.54
CA LEU A 99 3.00 2.21 -17.60
C LEU A 99 3.16 1.56 -18.98
N LYS A 100 4.22 0.79 -19.20
CA LYS A 100 4.45 0.01 -20.43
C LYS A 100 3.65 -1.30 -20.44
N MET A 101 3.05 -1.70 -19.31
CA MET A 101 2.21 -2.88 -19.19
C MET A 101 0.77 -2.59 -19.66
N PRO A 102 0.03 -3.61 -20.10
CA PRO A 102 -1.41 -3.47 -20.36
C PRO A 102 -2.15 -2.97 -19.12
N GLU A 103 -3.20 -2.18 -19.35
CA GLU A 103 -3.96 -1.55 -18.26
C GLU A 103 -4.52 -2.56 -17.25
N SER A 104 -5.02 -3.69 -17.71
CA SER A 104 -5.54 -4.75 -16.85
C SER A 104 -4.48 -5.37 -15.92
N TRP A 105 -3.20 -5.28 -16.28
CA TRP A 105 -2.09 -5.77 -15.48
C TRP A 105 -1.57 -4.68 -14.53
N ARG A 106 -1.34 -3.46 -15.03
CA ARG A 106 -0.88 -2.34 -14.16
C ARG A 106 -1.90 -2.03 -13.06
N MET A 107 -3.19 -2.12 -13.33
CA MET A 107 -4.25 -1.86 -12.35
C MET A 107 -4.32 -2.93 -11.26
N ARG A 108 -3.63 -4.06 -11.40
CA ARG A 108 -3.51 -5.10 -10.37
C ARG A 108 -2.19 -5.02 -9.60
N ASP A 109 -1.25 -4.20 -10.07
CA ASP A 109 0.04 -4.02 -9.41
C ASP A 109 -0.13 -3.16 -8.14
N PRO A 110 0.28 -3.65 -6.95
CA PRO A 110 0.10 -2.93 -5.69
C PRO A 110 0.78 -1.56 -5.68
N GLY A 111 2.01 -1.46 -6.18
CA GLY A 111 2.75 -0.20 -6.19
C GLY A 111 2.20 0.82 -7.18
N TYR A 112 1.57 0.38 -8.28
CA TYR A 112 0.84 1.26 -9.19
C TYR A 112 -0.45 1.78 -8.55
N GLN A 113 -1.22 0.91 -7.88
CA GLN A 113 -2.42 1.32 -7.16
C GLN A 113 -2.10 2.33 -6.05
N GLU A 114 -1.06 2.07 -5.26
CA GLU A 114 -0.59 2.97 -4.21
C GLU A 114 -0.19 4.34 -4.80
N TYR A 115 0.61 4.35 -5.88
CA TYR A 115 1.00 5.59 -6.55
C TYR A 115 -0.20 6.40 -7.03
N VAL A 116 -1.18 5.77 -7.70
CA VAL A 116 -2.36 6.49 -8.21
C VAL A 116 -3.13 7.12 -7.04
N ARG A 117 -3.41 6.34 -5.99
CA ARG A 117 -4.15 6.83 -4.82
C ARG A 117 -3.40 7.94 -4.08
N PHE A 118 -2.09 7.79 -3.90
CA PHE A 118 -1.27 8.81 -3.26
C PHE A 118 -1.19 10.07 -4.11
N LYS A 119 -1.06 9.94 -5.43
CA LYS A 119 -1.06 11.08 -6.35
C LYS A 119 -2.40 11.83 -6.32
N ASP A 120 -3.53 11.13 -6.34
CA ASP A 120 -4.85 11.76 -6.26
C ASP A 120 -5.00 12.51 -4.92
N PHE A 121 -4.63 11.87 -3.81
CA PHE A 121 -4.57 12.54 -2.50
C PHE A 121 -3.69 13.78 -2.52
N TRP A 122 -2.48 13.67 -3.09
CA TRP A 122 -1.54 14.78 -3.16
C TRP A 122 -2.12 15.92 -3.99
N ASP A 123 -2.69 15.65 -5.15
CA ASP A 123 -3.26 16.68 -6.03
C ASP A 123 -4.41 17.45 -5.35
N ASP A 124 -5.21 16.77 -4.51
CA ASP A 124 -6.28 17.35 -3.71
C ASP A 124 -5.80 18.20 -2.51
N LEU A 125 -4.51 18.13 -2.12
CA LEU A 125 -4.01 18.95 -1.01
C LEU A 125 -3.97 20.44 -1.37
N PRO A 126 -4.33 21.33 -0.41
CA PRO A 126 -4.13 22.77 -0.55
C PRO A 126 -2.68 23.11 -0.87
N LYS A 127 -2.46 24.16 -1.66
CA LYS A 127 -1.13 24.59 -2.09
C LYS A 127 -0.21 24.89 -0.90
N GLU A 128 -0.74 25.57 0.11
CA GLU A 128 -0.03 25.95 1.34
C GLU A 128 0.45 24.70 2.11
N LEU A 129 -0.38 23.65 2.13
CA LEU A 129 -0.02 22.41 2.81
C LEU A 129 1.08 21.65 2.05
N LYS A 130 1.01 21.61 0.71
CA LYS A 130 2.07 21.03 -0.13
C LYS A 130 3.40 21.75 0.09
N GLU A 131 3.38 23.08 0.11
CA GLU A 131 4.57 23.90 0.36
C GLU A 131 5.15 23.65 1.75
N MET A 132 4.31 23.55 2.78
CA MET A 132 4.74 23.22 4.15
C MET A 132 5.40 21.83 4.22
N LEU A 133 4.77 20.82 3.60
CA LEU A 133 5.29 19.45 3.56
C LEU A 133 6.62 19.38 2.79
N MET A 134 6.76 20.08 1.66
CA MET A 134 8.02 20.13 0.90
C MET A 134 9.12 20.89 1.65
N ALA A 135 8.78 22.00 2.32
CA ALA A 135 9.76 22.79 3.07
C ALA A 135 10.33 22.05 4.28
N ARG A 136 9.51 21.25 4.97
CA ARG A 136 9.92 20.43 6.12
C ARG A 136 10.95 19.36 5.75
N ASN A 137 10.92 18.89 4.51
CA ASN A 137 11.83 17.86 3.99
C ASN A 137 13.09 18.40 3.32
N ALA A 138 13.23 19.73 3.20
CA ALA A 138 14.42 20.39 2.66
C ALA A 138 15.42 20.85 3.75
N MET A 139 15.08 20.65 5.03
CA MET A 139 15.93 20.89 6.20
C MET A 139 16.63 19.61 6.63
#